data_AF-A0ABD4KT48-F1
#
_entry.id   AF-A0ABD4KT48-F1
#
_cell.length_a   1.000
_cell.length_b   1.000
_cell.length_c   1.000
_cell.angle_alpha   90.00
_cell.angle_beta   90.00
_cell.angle_gamma   90.00
#
_symmetry.space_group_name_H-M   'P 1'
#
loop_
_entity.id
_entity.type
_entity.pdbx_description
1 polymer ?
#
loop_
_entity_poly.entity_id
_entity_poly.type
_entity_poly.pdbx_seq_one_letter_code
_entity_poly.pdbx_strand_id
1 'polypeptide(L)' 'FCKANQLTEHTFYYWRKKLYGGGQRQLVHPVVIEDKPKIKSNIQSVVLSLPTGITAELPAEMPAHQIQNWLQALMC' A
#
# COMPACT_ATOMS: atom_id res chain seq x y z
N PHE A 1 32.24 -19.03 -7.99
CA PHE A 1 30.97 -18.27 -7.98
C PHE A 1 30.97 -17.18 -6.91
N CYS A 2 30.97 -17.51 -5.60
CA CYS A 2 30.87 -16.50 -4.53
C CYS A 2 32.02 -15.46 -4.54
N LYS A 3 33.29 -15.89 -4.65
CA LYS A 3 34.44 -14.98 -4.79
C LYS A 3 34.42 -14.11 -6.06
N ALA A 4 33.89 -14.63 -7.16
CA ALA A 4 33.81 -13.91 -8.43
C ALA A 4 32.71 -12.82 -8.42
N ASN A 5 31.66 -13.01 -7.62
CA ASN A 5 30.53 -12.09 -7.49
C ASN A 5 30.57 -11.26 -6.20
N GLN A 6 31.69 -11.26 -5.46
CA GLN A 6 31.83 -10.57 -4.17
C GLN A 6 30.73 -10.94 -3.15
N LEU A 7 30.20 -12.16 -3.24
CA LEU A 7 29.18 -12.67 -2.34
C LEU A 7 29.83 -13.46 -1.20
N THR A 8 29.37 -13.22 0.02
CA THR A 8 29.73 -14.10 1.14
C THR A 8 29.00 -15.43 1.01
N GLU A 9 29.61 -16.50 1.53
CA GLU A 9 29.02 -17.84 1.50
C GLU A 9 27.66 -17.88 2.22
N HIS A 10 27.55 -17.17 3.35
CA HIS A 10 26.31 -17.01 4.08
C HIS A 10 25.20 -16.37 3.23
N THR A 11 25.52 -15.28 2.51
CA THR A 11 24.59 -14.60 1.60
C THR A 11 24.11 -15.55 0.50
N PHE A 12 25.02 -16.34 -0.09
CA PHE A 12 24.66 -17.30 -1.13
C PHE A 12 23.68 -18.37 -0.64
N TYR A 13 23.96 -18.99 0.51
CA TYR A 13 23.07 -20.02 1.06
C TYR A 13 21.74 -19.44 1.56
N TYR A 14 21.72 -18.22 2.10
CA TYR A 14 20.50 -17.51 2.46
C TYR A 14 19.57 -17.33 1.25
N TRP A 15 20.10 -16.79 0.14
CA TRP A 15 19.30 -16.57 -1.08
C TRP A 15 18.89 -17.88 -1.75
N ARG A 16 19.78 -18.87 -1.78
CA ARG A 16 19.44 -20.20 -2.28
C ARG A 16 18.27 -20.81 -1.51
N LYS A 17 18.26 -20.71 -0.18
CA LYS A 17 17.16 -21.16 0.68
C LYS A 17 15.90 -20.34 0.46
N LYS A 18 16.00 -19.01 0.30
CA LYS A 18 14.85 -18.13 0.09
C LYS A 18 14.17 -18.34 -1.27
N LEU A 19 14.96 -18.57 -2.33
CA LEU A 19 14.45 -18.72 -3.70
C LEU A 19 13.93 -20.14 -3.99
N TYR A 20 14.61 -21.16 -3.48
CA TYR A 20 14.31 -22.56 -3.82
C TYR A 20 13.77 -23.38 -2.64
N GLY A 21 13.85 -22.86 -1.41
CA GLY A 21 13.48 -23.59 -0.19
C GLY A 21 11.99 -23.54 0.16
N GLY A 22 11.10 -23.25 -0.80
CA GLY A 22 9.65 -23.43 -0.62
C GLY A 22 9.02 -22.59 0.51
N GLY A 23 9.50 -21.37 0.72
CA GLY A 23 8.96 -20.48 1.74
C GLY A 23 7.64 -19.85 1.28
N GLN A 24 6.53 -20.33 1.84
CA GLN A 24 5.18 -19.74 1.94
C GLN A 24 4.70 -18.92 0.73
N ARG A 25 3.62 -19.39 0.08
CA ARG A 25 2.90 -18.62 -0.95
C ARG A 25 2.67 -17.20 -0.43
N GLN A 26 3.26 -16.23 -1.10
CA GLN A 26 3.03 -14.81 -0.81
C GLN A 26 1.52 -14.58 -0.93
N LEU A 27 0.84 -14.31 0.19
CA LEU A 27 -0.57 -13.98 0.20
C LEU A 27 -0.72 -12.61 -0.46
N VAL A 28 -1.04 -12.64 -1.76
CA VAL A 28 -1.40 -11.44 -2.51
C VAL A 28 -2.71 -10.96 -1.92
N HIS A 29 -2.70 -9.85 -1.18
CA HIS A 29 -3.93 -9.25 -0.69
C HIS A 29 -4.60 -8.60 -1.90
N PRO A 30 -5.81 -9.04 -2.28
CA PRO A 30 -6.49 -8.45 -3.43
C PRO A 30 -6.85 -7.00 -3.10
N VAL A 31 -6.50 -6.10 -4.01
CA VAL A 31 -7.04 -4.74 -4.01
C VAL A 31 -8.49 -4.85 -4.45
N VAL A 32 -9.42 -4.79 -3.49
CA VAL A 32 -10.86 -4.81 -3.78
C VAL A 32 -11.25 -3.41 -4.25
N ILE A 33 -11.38 -3.24 -5.56
CA ILE A 33 -11.97 -2.04 -6.16
C ILE A 33 -13.48 -2.26 -6.17
N GLU A 34 -14.20 -1.60 -5.27
CA GLU A 34 -15.66 -1.64 -5.24
C GLU A 34 -16.23 -0.76 -6.37
N ASP A 35 -16.34 -1.30 -7.58
CA ASP A 35 -17.08 -0.67 -8.71
C ASP A 35 -18.61 -0.78 -8.50
N LYS A 36 -19.11 -0.31 -7.36
CA LYS A 36 -20.56 -0.19 -7.13
C LYS A 36 -20.91 1.24 -6.78
N PRO A 37 -21.88 1.86 -7.49
CA PRO A 37 -22.42 3.13 -7.05
C PRO A 37 -23.08 2.90 -5.68
N LYS A 38 -22.47 3.42 -4.61
CA LYS A 38 -23.01 3.37 -3.24
C LYS A 38 -24.26 4.24 -3.17
N ILE A 39 -25.36 3.73 -3.69
CA ILE A 39 -26.68 4.28 -3.45
C ILE A 39 -27.17 3.70 -2.12
N LYS A 40 -27.22 4.59 -1.11
CA LYS A 40 -27.87 4.47 0.21
C LYS A 40 -27.01 3.71 1.23
N SER A 41 -26.46 4.34 2.26
CA SER A 41 -27.09 5.31 3.15
C SER A 41 -26.08 6.32 3.72
N ASN A 42 -26.29 7.61 3.44
CA ASN A 42 -25.88 8.75 4.26
C ASN A 42 -24.42 8.81 4.78
N ILE A 43 -23.44 8.29 4.05
CA ILE A 43 -22.04 8.64 4.31
C ILE A 43 -21.78 9.89 3.48
N GLN A 44 -22.00 11.05 4.09
CA GLN A 44 -21.49 12.30 3.52
C GLN A 44 -19.98 12.11 3.35
N SER A 45 -19.46 12.21 2.14
CA SER A 45 -18.02 12.12 1.85
C SER A 45 -17.53 13.44 1.28
N VAL A 46 -16.33 13.81 1.67
CA VAL A 46 -15.61 14.99 1.16
C VAL A 46 -14.56 14.49 0.17
N VAL A 47 -14.68 14.93 -1.08
CA VAL A 47 -13.70 14.61 -2.12
C VAL A 47 -12.67 15.73 -2.17
N LEU A 48 -11.40 15.38 -1.97
CA LEU A 48 -10.27 16.27 -2.13
C LEU A 48 -9.64 16.04 -3.49
N SER A 49 -9.50 17.10 -4.28
CA SER A 49 -8.71 17.10 -5.51
C SER A 49 -7.39 17.80 -5.25
N LEU A 50 -6.29 17.05 -5.23
CA LEU A 50 -4.95 17.61 -5.04
C LEU A 50 -4.36 18.10 -6.38
N PRO A 51 -3.49 19.12 -6.37
CA PRO A 51 -2.83 19.63 -7.59
C PRO A 51 -1.96 18.58 -8.31
N THR A 52 -1.61 17.49 -7.62
CA THR A 52 -0.87 16.34 -8.15
C THR A 52 -1.72 15.41 -9.02
N GLY A 53 -3.03 15.67 -9.14
CA GLY A 53 -3.98 14.82 -9.86
C GLY A 53 -4.53 13.67 -9.02
N ILE A 54 -4.19 13.59 -7.74
CA ILE A 54 -4.74 12.60 -6.80
C ILE A 54 -6.11 13.08 -6.32
N THR A 55 -7.10 12.19 -6.42
CA THR A 55 -8.42 12.38 -5.82
C THR A 55 -8.55 11.48 -4.59
N ALA A 56 -8.78 12.07 -3.41
CA ALA A 56 -8.97 11.33 -2.18
C ALA A 56 -10.40 11.53 -1.66
N GLU A 57 -11.08 10.43 -1.33
CA GLU A 57 -12.41 10.46 -0.71
C GLU A 57 -12.28 10.24 0.79
N LEU A 58 -12.77 11.19 1.59
CA LEU A 58 -12.76 11.13 3.04
C LEU A 58 -14.19 11.10 3.60
N PRO A 59 -14.47 10.35 4.67
CA PRO A 59 -15.76 10.43 5.37
C PRO A 59 -15.97 11.83 5.98
N ALA A 60 -17.15 12.42 5.87
CA ALA A 60 -17.48 13.72 6.46
C ALA A 60 -17.67 13.66 7.98
N GLU A 61 -17.86 12.47 8.55
CA GLU A 61 -17.88 12.26 10.00
C GLU A 61 -16.46 12.25 10.61
N MET A 62 -15.42 12.36 9.78
CA MET A 62 -14.04 12.35 10.24
C MET A 62 -13.69 13.66 10.97
N PRO A 63 -13.04 13.60 12.14
CA PRO A 63 -12.66 14.79 12.88
C PRO A 63 -11.55 15.57 12.17
N ALA A 64 -11.57 16.89 12.31
CA ALA A 64 -10.68 17.81 11.58
C ALA A 64 -9.18 17.48 11.72
N HIS A 65 -8.73 16.97 12.87
CA HIS A 65 -7.35 16.57 13.09
C HIS A 65 -6.92 15.37 12.22
N GLN A 66 -7.82 14.41 11.96
CA GLN A 66 -7.52 13.29 11.07
C GLN A 66 -7.48 13.76 9.62
N ILE A 67 -8.39 14.65 9.24
CA ILE A 67 -8.39 15.25 7.89
C ILE A 67 -7.06 16.00 7.65
N GLN A 68 -6.57 16.76 8.63
CA GLN A 68 -5.28 17.43 8.55
C GLN A 68 -4.11 16.46 8.40
N ASN A 69 -4.10 15.37 9.16
CA ASN A 69 -3.06 14.34 9.04
C ASN A 69 -3.07 13.68 7.67
N TRP A 70 -4.25 13.36 7.12
CA TRP A 70 -4.39 12.80 5.77
C TRP A 70 -3.96 13.80 4.70
N LEU A 71 -4.33 15.07 4.84
CA LEU A 71 -3.85 16.14 3.94
C LEU A 71 -2.34 16.28 3.98
N GLN A 72 -1.72 16.25 5.16
CA GLN A 72 -0.26 16.28 5.30
C GLN A 72 0.40 15.05 4.66
N ALA A 73 -0.15 13.86 4.87
CA ALA A 73 0.38 12.63 4.28
C ALA A 73 0.25 12.60 2.75
N LEU A 74 -0.80 13.20 2.19
CA LEU A 74 -1.06 13.24 0.74
C LEU A 74 -0.30 14.37 0.01
N MET A 75 0.18 15.38 0.74
CA MET A 75 0.93 16.51 0.20
C MET A 75 2.47 16.42 0.38
N CYS A 76 2.96 15.41 1.11
CA CYS A 76 4.39 15.08 1.20
C CYS A 76 4.84 14.20 0.03
#